data_AF-A0A699XPK5-F1
#
_entry.id   AF-A0A699XPK5-F1
#
_cell.length_a   1.000
_cell.length_b   1.000
_cell.length_c   1.000
_cell.angle_alpha   90.00
_cell.angle_beta   90.00
_cell.angle_gamma   90.00
#
_symmetry.space_group_name_H-M   'P 1'
#
loop_
_entity.id
_entity.type
_entity.pdbx_description
1 polymer ?
#
loop_
_entity_poly.entity_id
_entity_poly.type
_entity_poly.pdbx_seq_one_letter_code
_entity_poly.pdbx_strand_id
1 'polypeptide(L)'
;VPVIHDFLEEFPRLPPPRQVEFRIDQVAGAAPVARAPYRLAPSEMKELSVQLQELLEKGFILLSSSPWGAPVSFVKKKDGS
;
A
#
# COMPACT_ATOMS: atom_id res chain seq x y z
N VAL A 1 9.72 -22.90 19.72
CA VAL A 1 9.09 -21.68 19.17
C VAL A 1 9.74 -21.43 17.82
N PRO A 2 9.02 -21.50 16.68
CA PRO A 2 9.67 -21.24 15.41
C PRO A 2 9.95 -19.74 15.31
N VAL A 3 11.22 -19.43 15.10
CA VAL A 3 11.73 -18.10 14.85
C VAL A 3 11.24 -17.68 13.47
N ILE A 4 10.58 -16.51 13.37
CA ILE A 4 10.23 -15.92 12.09
C ILE A 4 11.53 -15.44 11.46
N HIS A 5 11.97 -16.14 10.42
CA HIS A 5 13.10 -15.76 9.59
C HIS A 5 12.81 -14.44 8.88
N ASP A 6 13.73 -13.49 9.06
CA ASP A 6 14.15 -12.44 8.13
C ASP A 6 13.09 -11.99 7.11
N PHE A 7 12.46 -10.86 7.39
CA PHE A 7 11.78 -10.05 6.38
C PHE A 7 12.83 -9.52 5.41
N LEU A 8 13.17 -10.33 4.40
CA LEU A 8 14.08 -9.99 3.32
C LEU A 8 13.65 -8.71 2.60
N GLU A 9 14.64 -8.01 2.07
CA GLU A 9 14.65 -6.75 1.33
C GLU A 9 13.72 -6.69 0.09
N GLU A 10 12.85 -7.67 -0.13
CA GLU A 10 11.94 -7.75 -1.27
C GLU A 10 10.53 -8.14 -0.79
N PHE A 11 9.50 -7.41 -1.26
CA PHE A 11 8.11 -7.72 -0.92
C PHE A 11 7.79 -9.18 -1.28
N PRO A 12 7.27 -10.00 -0.34
CA PRO A 12 6.91 -11.39 -0.64
C PRO A 12 5.88 -11.43 -1.77
N ARG A 13 6.00 -12.39 -2.69
CA ARG A 13 5.03 -12.59 -3.78
C ARG A 13 3.59 -12.62 -3.26
N LEU A 14 2.64 -12.27 -4.12
CA LEU A 14 1.21 -12.37 -3.80
C LEU A 14 0.89 -13.76 -3.26
N PRO A 15 0.09 -13.87 -2.19
CA PRO A 15 -0.37 -15.16 -1.72
C PRO A 15 -1.14 -15.86 -2.84
N PRO A 16 -1.09 -17.21 -2.92
CA PRO A 16 -1.87 -17.94 -3.90
C PRO A 16 -3.37 -17.63 -3.74
N PRO A 17 -4.17 -17.73 -4.82
CA PRO A 17 -5.61 -17.55 -4.74
C PRO A 17 -6.21 -18.40 -3.62
N ARG A 18 -6.97 -17.75 -2.74
CA ARG A 18 -7.67 -18.42 -1.63
C ARG A 18 -9.10 -18.70 -2.06
N GLN A 19 -9.69 -19.78 -1.54
CA GLN A 19 -11.10 -20.13 -1.79
C GLN A 19 -12.09 -19.14 -1.12
N VAL A 20 -11.62 -18.35 -0.15
CA VAL A 20 -12.41 -17.38 0.60
C VAL A 20 -12.03 -15.96 0.21
N GLU A 21 -13.02 -15.16 -0.13
CA GLU A 21 -12.88 -13.71 -0.32
C GLU A 21 -12.88 -13.02 1.05
N PHE A 22 -11.90 -12.14 1.29
CA PHE A 22 -11.84 -11.33 2.50
C PHE A 22 -12.75 -10.13 2.32
N ARG A 23 -13.67 -9.91 3.27
CA ARG A 23 -14.57 -8.76 3.29
C ARG A 23 -14.35 -7.96 4.56
N ILE A 24 -14.40 -6.64 4.43
CA ILE A 24 -14.38 -5.71 5.54
C ILE A 24 -15.77 -5.09 5.59
N ASP A 25 -16.55 -5.46 6.60
CA ASP A 25 -17.89 -4.93 6.79
C ASP A 25 -17.82 -3.50 7.34
N GLN A 26 -18.62 -2.61 6.76
CA GLN A 26 -18.72 -1.23 7.24
C GLN A 26 -19.71 -1.14 8.39
N VAL A 27 -19.38 -0.33 9.39
CA VAL A 27 -20.31 0.01 10.47
C VAL A 27 -21.47 0.81 9.88
N ALA A 28 -22.70 0.58 10.36
CA ALA A 28 -23.88 1.30 9.91
C ALA A 28 -23.68 2.83 10.06
N GLY A 29 -23.91 3.58 8.97
CA GLY A 29 -23.71 5.04 8.93
C GLY A 29 -22.29 5.50 8.62
N ALA A 30 -21.34 4.58 8.36
CA ALA A 30 -20.02 4.96 7.86
C ALA A 30 -20.14 5.63 6.48
N ALA A 31 -19.55 6.82 6.34
CA ALA A 31 -19.47 7.55 5.09
C ALA A 31 -18.03 7.47 4.52
N PRO A 32 -17.86 7.44 3.19
CA PRO A 32 -16.54 7.50 2.59
C PRO A 32 -15.78 8.76 2.98
N VAL A 33 -14.48 8.62 3.24
CA VAL A 33 -13.58 9.75 3.45
C VAL A 33 -12.52 9.74 2.37
N ALA A 34 -12.34 10.90 1.72
CA ALA A 34 -11.27 11.15 0.77
C ALA A 34 -10.50 12.39 1.23
N ARG A 35 -9.21 12.24 1.48
CA ARG A 35 -8.31 13.36 1.80
C ARG A 35 -7.28 13.55 0.70
N ALA A 36 -6.98 14.81 0.40
CA ALA A 36 -5.91 15.14 -0.53
C ALA A 36 -4.56 14.61 0.01
N PRO A 37 -3.65 14.13 -0.86
CA PRO A 37 -2.30 13.78 -0.47
C PRO A 37 -1.57 14.98 0.18
N TYR A 38 -0.62 14.69 1.07
CA TYR A 38 0.27 15.73 1.59
C TYR A 38 1.14 16.31 0.47
N ARG A 39 1.67 17.52 0.69
CA ARG A 39 2.62 18.12 -0.23
C ARG A 39 3.90 17.28 -0.22
N LEU A 40 4.30 16.80 -1.39
CA LEU A 40 5.51 16.01 -1.60
C LEU A 40 6.58 16.87 -2.29
N ALA A 41 7.83 16.70 -1.90
CA ALA A 41 8.96 17.25 -2.64
C ALA A 41 9.08 16.57 -4.02
N PRO A 42 9.71 17.21 -5.02
CA PRO A 42 9.89 16.60 -6.34
C PRO A 42 10.58 15.22 -6.31
N SER A 43 11.53 15.01 -5.39
CA SER A 43 12.20 13.72 -5.19
C SER A 43 11.26 12.63 -4.67
N GLU A 44 10.39 12.97 -3.71
CA GLU A 44 9.40 12.07 -3.15
C GLU A 44 8.32 11.70 -4.19
N MET A 45 7.89 12.66 -5.02
CA MET A 45 6.96 12.35 -6.12
C MET A 45 7.54 11.37 -7.14
N LYS A 46 8.84 11.53 -7.46
CA LYS A 46 9.55 10.62 -8.36
C LYS A 46 9.62 9.22 -7.77
N GLU A 47 10.01 9.12 -6.50
CA GLU A 47 10.08 7.85 -5.78
C GLU A 47 8.70 7.17 -5.69
N LEU A 48 7.65 7.94 -5.35
CA LEU A 48 6.29 7.43 -5.29
C LEU A 48 5.85 6.82 -6.62
N SER A 49 6.18 7.49 -7.74
CA SER A 49 5.83 7.01 -9.08
C SER A 49 6.52 5.69 -9.41
N VAL A 50 7.80 5.55 -9.05
CA VAL A 50 8.57 4.31 -9.27
C VAL A 50 7.98 3.17 -8.44
N GLN A 51 7.74 3.39 -7.15
CA GLN A 51 7.17 2.36 -6.27
C GLN A 51 5.77 1.93 -6.73
N LEU A 52 4.90 2.86 -7.11
CA LEU A 52 3.57 2.52 -7.63
C LEU A 52 3.65 1.68 -8.91
N GLN A 53 4.57 2.01 -9.82
CA GLN A 53 4.77 1.24 -11.05
C GLN A 53 5.23 -0.19 -10.74
N GLU A 54 6.21 -0.36 -9.84
CA GLU A 54 6.68 -1.69 -9.42
C GLU A 54 5.56 -2.51 -8.76
N LEU A 55 4.74 -1.88 -7.91
CA LEU A 55 3.60 -2.55 -7.26
C LEU A 55 2.51 -2.95 -8.26
N LEU A 56 2.27 -2.13 -9.29
CA LEU A 56 1.35 -2.45 -10.39
C LEU A 56 1.87 -3.64 -11.21
N GLU A 57 3.15 -3.64 -11.58
CA GLU A 57 3.78 -4.72 -12.34
C GLU A 57 3.79 -6.05 -11.57
N LYS A 58 3.97 -5.99 -10.25
CA LYS A 58 3.88 -7.15 -9.35
C LYS A 58 2.44 -7.60 -9.10
N GLY A 59 1.43 -6.82 -9.52
CA GLY A 59 0.01 -7.10 -9.30
C GLY A 59 -0.44 -6.89 -7.86
N PHE A 60 0.37 -6.25 -7.01
CA PHE A 60 0.01 -5.97 -5.61
C PHE A 60 -1.09 -4.92 -5.50
N ILE A 61 -1.15 -4.01 -6.46
CA ILE A 61 -2.18 -2.98 -6.55
C ILE A 61 -2.81 -2.99 -7.94
N LEU A 62 -3.99 -2.36 -8.03
CA LEU A 62 -4.73 -2.16 -9.27
C LEU A 62 -5.38 -0.77 -9.26
N LEU A 63 -5.58 -0.22 -10.45
CA LEU A 63 -6.33 1.03 -10.61
C LEU A 63 -7.77 0.82 -10.17
N SER A 64 -8.30 1.76 -9.38
CA SER A 64 -9.69 1.76 -8.93
C SER A 64 -10.24 3.18 -8.86
N SER A 65 -11.57 3.30 -8.98
CA SER A 65 -12.30 4.54 -8.71
C SER A 65 -13.07 4.33 -7.41
N SER A 66 -12.52 4.82 -6.30
CA SER A 66 -13.09 4.62 -4.96
C SER A 66 -13.52 5.96 -4.36
N PRO A 67 -14.68 6.03 -3.68
CA PRO A 67 -15.04 7.20 -2.88
C PRO A 67 -14.18 7.32 -1.61
N TRP A 68 -13.38 6.30 -1.29
CA TRP A 68 -12.41 6.29 -0.19
C TRP A 68 -11.02 6.68 -0.69
N GLY A 69 -10.34 7.56 0.04
CA GLY A 69 -8.98 7.98 -0.26
C GLY A 69 -8.21 8.35 1.01
N ALA A 70 -7.05 7.71 1.20
CA ALA A 70 -6.12 8.02 2.27
C ALA A 70 -4.90 8.77 1.72
N PRO A 71 -4.32 9.72 2.48
CA PRO A 71 -3.12 10.42 2.05
C PRO A 71 -1.89 9.51 2.13
N VAL A 72 -0.92 9.73 1.23
CA VAL A 72 0.39 9.08 1.25
C VAL A 72 1.36 9.91 2.10
N SER A 73 2.23 9.24 2.87
CA SER A 73 3.27 9.87 3.68
C SER A 73 4.61 9.16 3.48
N PHE A 74 5.67 9.93 3.29
CA PHE A 74 7.04 9.43 3.30
C PHE A 74 7.56 9.37 4.72
N VAL A 75 8.26 8.29 5.04
CA VAL A 75 8.88 8.07 6.36
C VAL A 75 10.31 7.62 6.14
N LYS A 76 11.23 8.28 6.85
CA LYS A 76 12.64 7.87 6.85
C LYS A 76 12.78 6.55 7.61
N LYS A 77 13.32 5.54 6.95
CA LYS A 77 13.66 4.25 7.51
C LYS A 77 14.92 4.35 8.40
N LYS A 78 15.09 3.36 9.27
CA LYS A 78 16.18 3.33 10.26
C LYS A 78 17.57 3.33 9.62
N ASP A 79 17.70 2.72 8.45
CA ASP A 79 18.91 2.65 7.63
C ASP A 79 19.23 3.97 6.90
N GLY A 80 18.35 4.96 7.00
CA GLY A 80 18.53 6.28 6.39
C GLY A 80 17.93 6.40 4.99
N SER A 81 17.28 5.35 4.48
CA SER A 81 16.42 5.37 3.29
C SER A 81 15.05 6.00 3.57
#